data_AF-A0AA36NAM2-F1
#
_entry.id   AF-A0AA36NAM2-F1
#
_cell.length_a   1.000
_cell.length_b   1.000
_cell.length_c   1.000
_cell.angle_alpha   90.00
_cell.angle_beta   90.00
_cell.angle_gamma   90.00
#
_symmetry.space_group_name_H-M   'P 1'
#
loop_
_entity.id
_entity.type
_entity.pdbx_description
1 polymer ?
#
loop_
_entity_poly.entity_id
_entity_poly.type
_entity_poly.pdbx_seq_one_letter_code
_entity_poly.pdbx_strand_id
1 'polypeptide(L)'
;MHEKVYDDITSRDNSSAPACDLYVSGAPCPAFSSAGRQQSLGDVRSCVLIHSLDYVVEKRPRLAVFENVRGLSGPKCKAVLDAVVKILRLCSYSVRAQVLDTKVHGGIPHSRPRLYLVAISKAWAVKEEMQRVFPDPITCPSLSRFIINNVQQKRDVTDLALKNIEAAKAFAEAKGWDVKRQIVCDGGATEMFRCVMLECSPCLTKSRASSNGHFLVTLNRWMNIWEMAALQGWPKVLVDEVLQSFPARQMGATIGDGMSLGILQRMFCRAMLASQLISKLPHDIWADSAKVKGHLPDAVYGL
;
A
#
# COMPACT_ATOMS: atom_id res chain seq x y z
N MET A 1 -24.93 -12.28 3.30
CA MET A 1 -23.52 -12.25 3.76
C MET A 1 -23.57 -12.01 5.26
N HIS A 2 -23.08 -12.93 6.10
CA HIS A 2 -23.04 -12.72 7.55
C HIS A 2 -21.80 -11.91 7.89
N GLU A 3 -21.96 -10.62 8.16
CA GLU A 3 -20.87 -9.75 8.56
C GLU A 3 -20.75 -9.75 10.09
N LYS A 4 -19.53 -9.93 10.60
CA LYS A 4 -19.22 -9.80 12.02
C LYS A 4 -18.07 -8.81 12.18
N VAL A 5 -18.37 -7.66 12.77
CA VAL A 5 -17.39 -6.62 13.08
C VAL A 5 -16.98 -6.75 14.54
N TYR A 6 -15.67 -6.67 14.78
CA TYR A 6 -15.10 -6.59 16.12
C TYR A 6 -14.51 -5.20 16.29
N ASP A 7 -14.87 -4.51 17.37
CA ASP A 7 -14.41 -3.15 17.62
C ASP A 7 -12.89 -3.09 17.91
N ASP A 8 -12.38 -4.11 18.62
CA ASP A 8 -10.97 -4.24 18.94
C ASP A 8 -10.50 -5.69 18.74
N ILE A 9 -9.48 -5.87 17.89
CA ILE A 9 -8.89 -7.18 17.61
C ILE A 9 -8.14 -7.76 18.82
N THR A 10 -7.67 -6.91 19.74
CA THR A 10 -6.90 -7.33 20.92
C THR A 10 -7.77 -7.95 22.00
N SER A 11 -9.08 -7.67 21.99
CA SER A 11 -10.07 -8.29 22.88
C SER A 11 -10.84 -9.44 22.23
N ARG A 12 -10.61 -9.71 20.93
CA ARG A 12 -11.24 -10.82 20.23
C ARG A 12 -10.74 -12.15 20.77
N ASP A 13 -11.66 -12.96 21.30
CA ASP A 13 -11.39 -14.37 21.55
C ASP A 13 -11.23 -15.13 20.23
N ASN A 14 -9.98 -15.50 19.93
CA ASN A 14 -9.63 -16.23 18.72
C ASN A 14 -10.20 -17.65 18.72
N SER A 15 -10.47 -18.27 19.88
CA SER A 15 -11.02 -19.63 19.97
C SER A 15 -12.50 -19.69 19.55
N SER A 16 -13.28 -18.64 19.82
CA SER A 16 -14.69 -18.52 19.39
C SER A 16 -14.86 -17.76 18.07
N ALA A 17 -13.80 -17.16 17.52
CA ALA A 17 -13.85 -16.50 16.23
C ALA A 17 -14.20 -17.48 15.09
N PRO A 18 -15.01 -17.08 14.10
CA PRO A 18 -15.31 -17.92 12.94
C PRO A 18 -14.04 -18.33 12.20
N ALA A 19 -14.00 -19.55 11.66
CA ALA A 19 -12.95 -19.96 10.74
C ALA A 19 -13.12 -19.28 9.37
N CYS A 20 -12.01 -19.09 8.65
CA CYS A 20 -12.03 -18.57 7.29
C CYS A 20 -11.01 -19.29 6.40
N ASP A 21 -11.24 -19.25 5.09
CA ASP A 21 -10.27 -19.76 4.11
C ASP A 21 -9.11 -18.79 3.86
N LEU A 22 -9.41 -17.49 3.87
CA LEU A 22 -8.47 -16.39 3.64
C LEU A 22 -8.46 -15.45 4.84
N TYR A 23 -7.28 -15.27 5.44
CA TYR A 23 -7.03 -14.27 6.48
C TYR A 23 -6.10 -13.18 5.96
N VAL A 24 -6.47 -11.92 6.10
CA VAL A 24 -5.66 -10.77 5.66
C VAL A 24 -5.47 -9.81 6.83
N SER A 25 -4.23 -9.38 7.06
CA SER A 25 -3.90 -8.42 8.12
C SER A 25 -2.91 -7.36 7.63
N GLY A 26 -3.30 -6.10 7.73
CA GLY A 26 -2.44 -4.92 7.55
C GLY A 26 -2.20 -4.23 8.89
N ALA A 27 -1.52 -4.93 9.80
CA ALA A 27 -1.41 -4.49 11.20
C ALA A 27 -0.80 -3.08 11.31
N PRO A 28 -1.29 -2.23 12.25
CA PRO A 28 -0.80 -0.88 12.44
C PRO A 28 0.73 -0.80 12.51
N CYS A 29 1.27 0.02 11.61
CA CYS A 29 2.70 0.15 11.33
C CYS A 29 3.56 1.06 12.25
N PRO A 30 3.05 1.97 13.12
CA PRO A 30 3.88 3.03 13.71
C PRO A 30 5.15 2.56 14.45
N ALA A 31 5.12 1.39 15.08
CA ALA A 31 6.26 0.82 15.81
C ALA A 31 7.46 0.48 14.90
N PHE A 32 7.22 0.16 13.62
CA PHE A 32 8.24 -0.33 12.68
C PHE A 32 8.56 0.64 11.54
N SER A 33 7.91 1.82 11.51
CA SER A 33 8.13 2.84 10.48
C SER A 33 9.44 3.58 10.70
N SER A 34 10.17 3.89 9.61
CA SER A 34 11.33 4.78 9.64
C SER A 34 10.99 6.23 10.02
N ALA A 35 9.72 6.62 9.91
CA ALA A 35 9.22 7.92 10.37
C ALA A 35 8.77 7.90 11.86
N GLY A 36 8.83 6.74 12.53
CA GLY A 36 8.50 6.56 13.94
C GLY A 36 9.73 6.22 14.79
N ARG A 37 9.53 5.98 16.09
CA ARG A 37 10.61 5.72 17.07
C ARG A 37 11.23 4.32 16.99
N GLN A 38 10.83 3.49 16.00
CA GLN A 38 11.33 2.12 15.78
C GLN A 38 11.41 1.28 17.07
N GLN A 39 10.40 1.38 17.93
CA GLN A 39 10.35 0.61 19.17
C GLN A 39 9.92 -0.82 18.82
N SER A 40 10.68 -1.79 19.32
CA SER A 40 10.48 -3.23 19.12
C SER A 40 9.15 -3.76 19.73
N LEU A 41 9.03 -5.07 19.92
CA LEU A 41 7.87 -5.79 20.47
C LEU A 41 7.27 -5.25 21.78
N GLY A 42 7.91 -4.29 22.46
CA GLY A 42 7.39 -3.63 23.67
C GLY A 42 6.32 -2.54 23.41
N ASP A 43 5.99 -2.23 22.16
CA ASP A 43 4.89 -1.31 21.82
C ASP A 43 3.55 -2.06 21.77
N VAL A 44 2.54 -1.59 22.52
CA VAL A 44 1.16 -2.13 22.55
C VAL A 44 0.54 -2.26 21.15
N ARG A 45 0.99 -1.46 20.17
CA ARG A 45 0.52 -1.53 18.78
C ARG A 45 1.06 -2.75 18.02
N SER A 46 2.17 -3.34 18.48
CA SER A 46 2.69 -4.63 17.97
C SER A 46 1.77 -5.80 18.30
N CYS A 47 0.87 -5.64 19.28
CA CYS A 47 -0.09 -6.66 19.67
C CYS A 47 -0.99 -7.10 18.50
N VAL A 48 -1.35 -6.20 17.56
CA VAL A 48 -2.22 -6.57 16.43
C VAL A 48 -1.60 -7.65 15.54
N LEU A 49 -0.29 -7.59 15.28
CA LEU A 49 0.41 -8.63 14.51
C LEU A 49 0.41 -9.96 15.29
N ILE A 50 0.59 -9.90 16.61
CA ILE A 50 0.59 -11.09 17.49
C ILE A 50 -0.81 -11.71 17.52
N HIS A 51 -1.87 -10.94 17.76
CA HIS A 51 -3.26 -11.42 17.75
C HIS A 51 -3.67 -11.97 16.37
N SER A 52 -3.17 -11.37 15.29
CA SER A 52 -3.37 -11.88 13.93
C SER A 52 -2.69 -13.23 13.74
N LEU A 53 -1.45 -13.38 14.21
CA LEU A 53 -0.72 -14.64 14.15
C LEU A 53 -1.37 -15.72 15.01
N ASP A 54 -1.79 -15.37 16.23
CA ASP A 54 -2.50 -16.26 17.15
C ASP A 54 -3.76 -16.85 16.49
N TYR A 55 -4.58 -16.01 15.84
CA TYR A 55 -5.71 -16.49 15.06
C TYR A 55 -5.31 -17.47 13.95
N VAL A 56 -4.25 -17.18 13.21
CA VAL A 56 -3.80 -18.05 12.10
C VAL A 56 -3.27 -19.40 12.62
N VAL A 57 -2.67 -19.40 13.81
CA VAL A 57 -2.22 -20.62 14.50
C VAL A 57 -3.40 -21.41 15.04
N GLU A 58 -4.42 -20.75 15.59
CA GLU A 58 -5.61 -21.38 16.17
C GLU A 58 -6.56 -21.91 15.08
N LYS A 59 -6.93 -21.06 14.12
CA LYS A 59 -7.99 -21.32 13.13
C LYS A 59 -7.50 -21.93 11.83
N ARG A 60 -6.19 -21.98 11.62
CA ARG A 60 -5.53 -22.63 10.48
C ARG A 60 -6.17 -22.30 9.11
N PRO A 61 -6.36 -21.02 8.76
CA PRO A 61 -6.89 -20.65 7.45
C PRO A 61 -6.04 -21.23 6.32
N ARG A 62 -6.67 -21.51 5.17
CA ARG A 62 -5.94 -22.07 4.02
C ARG A 62 -4.84 -21.14 3.53
N LEU A 63 -5.13 -19.84 3.51
CA LEU A 63 -4.26 -18.76 3.07
C LEU A 63 -4.28 -17.63 4.11
N ALA A 64 -3.11 -17.19 4.54
CA ALA A 64 -2.94 -15.98 5.34
C ALA A 64 -1.99 -15.01 4.66
N VAL A 65 -2.34 -13.73 4.63
CA VAL A 65 -1.53 -12.65 4.09
C VAL A 65 -1.35 -11.56 5.13
N PHE A 66 -0.10 -11.19 5.37
CA PHE A 66 0.27 -10.09 6.25
C PHE A 66 0.98 -9.02 5.45
N GLU A 67 0.59 -7.76 5.65
CA GLU A 67 1.24 -6.60 5.09
C GLU A 67 1.80 -5.74 6.22
N ASN A 68 2.98 -5.16 5.99
CA ASN A 68 3.59 -4.22 6.91
C ASN A 68 4.58 -3.30 6.18
N VAL A 69 5.13 -2.31 6.90
CA VAL A 69 6.20 -1.48 6.33
C VAL A 69 7.49 -2.24 6.09
N ARG A 70 8.26 -1.77 5.09
CA ARG A 70 9.59 -2.30 4.78
C ARG A 70 10.52 -2.40 6.01
N GLY A 71 10.33 -1.52 7.00
CA GLY A 71 11.14 -1.47 8.21
C GLY A 71 11.13 -2.77 9.01
N LEU A 72 10.04 -3.55 8.95
CA LEU A 72 9.93 -4.86 9.61
C LEU A 72 10.94 -5.88 9.05
N SER A 73 11.32 -5.76 7.77
CA SER A 73 12.37 -6.58 7.14
C SER A 73 13.78 -6.04 7.36
N GLY A 74 13.93 -4.86 7.97
CA GLY A 74 15.21 -4.23 8.23
C GLY A 74 15.96 -4.83 9.43
N PRO A 75 17.26 -4.55 9.59
CA PRO A 75 18.11 -5.18 10.61
C PRO A 75 17.56 -5.09 12.04
N LYS A 76 16.94 -3.97 12.41
CA LYS A 76 16.40 -3.73 13.76
C LYS A 76 15.21 -4.62 14.12
N CYS A 77 14.42 -5.04 13.14
CA CYS A 77 13.16 -5.75 13.36
C CYS A 77 13.15 -7.16 12.73
N LYS A 78 14.25 -7.55 12.06
CA LYS A 78 14.37 -8.83 11.37
C LYS A 78 14.06 -10.03 12.26
N ALA A 79 14.47 -9.99 13.54
CA ALA A 79 14.18 -11.05 14.50
C ALA A 79 12.67 -11.29 14.68
N VAL A 80 11.85 -10.24 14.62
CA VAL A 80 10.38 -10.35 14.70
C VAL A 80 9.84 -11.07 13.47
N LEU A 81 10.27 -10.67 12.27
CA LEU A 81 9.87 -11.32 11.02
C LEU A 81 10.29 -12.80 10.99
N ASP A 82 11.53 -13.09 11.39
CA ASP A 82 12.06 -14.46 11.45
C ASP A 82 11.27 -15.33 12.42
N ALA A 83 10.86 -14.79 13.57
CA ALA A 83 10.02 -15.48 14.55
C ALA A 83 8.62 -15.78 13.97
N VAL A 84 7.97 -14.81 13.34
CA VAL A 84 6.66 -15.00 12.68
C VAL A 84 6.76 -16.10 11.61
N VAL A 85 7.76 -16.04 10.73
CA VAL A 85 8.00 -17.04 9.68
C VAL A 85 8.25 -18.42 10.30
N LYS A 86 9.04 -18.50 11.37
CA LYS A 86 9.31 -19.76 12.07
C LYS A 86 8.05 -20.38 12.66
N ILE A 87 7.23 -19.59 13.36
CA ILE A 87 5.96 -20.04 13.96
C ILE A 87 5.03 -20.59 12.87
N LEU A 88 4.84 -19.85 11.77
CA LEU A 88 3.99 -20.29 10.65
C LEU A 88 4.50 -21.58 10.02
N ARG A 89 5.82 -21.73 9.83
CA ARG A 89 6.42 -22.97 9.29
C ARG A 89 6.24 -24.17 10.22
N LEU A 90 6.38 -23.97 11.53
CA LEU A 90 6.07 -24.98 12.56
C LEU A 90 4.59 -25.36 12.54
N CYS A 91 3.73 -24.40 12.19
CA CYS A 91 2.30 -24.61 11.97
C CYS A 91 1.96 -25.19 10.58
N SER A 92 2.91 -25.84 9.92
CA SER A 92 2.72 -26.49 8.62
C SER A 92 2.26 -25.55 7.51
N TYR A 93 2.71 -24.30 7.51
CA TYR A 93 2.55 -23.39 6.36
C TYR A 93 3.82 -23.37 5.48
N SER A 94 3.61 -23.23 4.17
CA SER A 94 4.60 -22.74 3.22
C SER A 94 4.58 -21.22 3.25
N VAL A 95 5.72 -20.59 3.51
CA VAL A 95 5.79 -19.15 3.79
C VAL A 95 6.80 -18.47 2.88
N ARG A 96 6.37 -17.37 2.24
CA ARG A 96 7.24 -16.44 1.52
C ARG A 96 7.00 -15.02 1.99
N ALA A 97 8.07 -14.23 2.05
CA ALA A 97 7.99 -12.82 2.38
C ALA A 97 8.85 -12.01 1.40
N GLN A 98 8.34 -10.88 0.92
CA GLN A 98 9.02 -10.01 -0.03
C GLN A 98 8.60 -8.56 0.15
N VAL A 99 9.54 -7.62 -0.04
CA VAL A 99 9.20 -6.20 -0.15
C VAL A 99 8.80 -5.90 -1.59
N LEU A 100 7.58 -5.41 -1.77
CA LEU A 100 7.05 -4.96 -3.05
C LEU A 100 6.85 -3.44 -3.01
N ASP A 101 7.32 -2.76 -4.06
CA ASP A 101 7.05 -1.34 -4.29
C ASP A 101 5.92 -1.18 -5.30
N THR A 102 4.92 -0.37 -4.96
CA THR A 102 3.74 -0.05 -5.79
C THR A 102 4.11 0.45 -7.19
N LYS A 103 5.17 1.24 -7.35
CA LYS A 103 5.66 1.70 -8.66
C LYS A 103 6.12 0.53 -9.51
N VAL A 104 6.94 -0.34 -8.92
CA VAL A 104 7.63 -1.40 -9.65
C VAL A 104 6.71 -2.58 -9.93
N HIS A 105 5.90 -2.97 -8.94
CA HIS A 105 5.09 -4.20 -8.99
C HIS A 105 3.58 -3.92 -9.07
N GLY A 106 3.13 -2.67 -8.92
CA GLY A 106 1.70 -2.32 -8.98
C GLY A 106 1.31 -1.54 -10.23
N GLY A 107 2.28 -1.04 -11.02
CA GLY A 107 2.00 -0.24 -12.22
C GLY A 107 1.40 1.13 -11.89
N ILE A 108 1.63 1.64 -10.69
CA ILE A 108 1.09 2.94 -10.22
C ILE A 108 2.26 3.80 -9.76
N PRO A 109 2.43 5.06 -10.24
CA PRO A 109 3.62 5.89 -10.01
C PRO A 109 3.68 6.46 -8.58
N HIS A 110 3.79 5.56 -7.61
CA HIS A 110 3.82 5.79 -6.18
C HIS A 110 4.87 4.89 -5.54
N SER A 111 5.94 5.45 -4.97
CA SER A 111 6.92 4.64 -4.25
C SER A 111 6.41 4.34 -2.84
N ARG A 112 5.85 3.15 -2.69
CA ARG A 112 5.29 2.63 -1.45
C ARG A 112 5.83 1.22 -1.21
N PRO A 113 7.10 1.06 -0.80
CA PRO A 113 7.66 -0.24 -0.47
C PRO A 113 7.00 -0.78 0.80
N ARG A 114 6.39 -1.97 0.69
CA ARG A 114 5.74 -2.71 1.77
C ARG A 114 6.20 -4.16 1.79
N LEU A 115 6.38 -4.69 2.98
CA LEU A 115 6.63 -6.10 3.21
C LEU A 115 5.31 -6.84 3.13
N TYR A 116 5.25 -7.84 2.26
CA TYR A 116 4.16 -8.80 2.21
C TYR A 116 4.68 -10.16 2.64
N LEU A 117 3.95 -10.85 3.50
CA LEU A 117 4.17 -12.23 3.89
C LEU A 117 2.94 -13.05 3.51
N VAL A 118 3.15 -14.07 2.68
CA VAL A 118 2.12 -15.01 2.27
C VAL A 118 2.41 -16.36 2.90
N ALA A 119 1.44 -16.90 3.62
CA ALA A 119 1.48 -18.20 4.26
C ALA A 119 0.34 -19.08 3.73
N ILE A 120 0.67 -20.21 3.11
CA ILE A 120 -0.30 -21.17 2.56
C ILE A 120 -0.16 -22.48 3.30
N SER A 121 -1.26 -23.05 3.79
CA SER A 121 -1.24 -24.35 4.45
C SER A 121 -0.60 -25.39 3.53
N LYS A 122 0.40 -26.16 4.02
CA LYS A 122 1.14 -27.15 3.21
C LYS A 122 0.24 -28.23 2.61
N ALA A 123 -0.92 -28.49 3.21
CA ALA A 123 -1.91 -29.41 2.67
C ALA A 123 -2.52 -28.92 1.34
N TRP A 124 -2.47 -27.62 1.07
CA TRP A 124 -3.09 -26.97 -0.09
C TRP A 124 -2.08 -26.28 -1.01
N ALA A 125 -0.86 -26.06 -0.55
CA ALA A 125 0.15 -25.30 -1.29
C ALA A 125 0.62 -26.03 -2.57
N VAL A 126 0.37 -25.42 -3.72
CA VAL A 126 0.98 -25.83 -5.00
C VAL A 126 2.39 -25.24 -5.07
N LYS A 127 3.42 -26.10 -5.09
CA LYS A 127 4.82 -25.69 -4.92
C LYS A 127 5.28 -24.70 -5.99
N GLU A 128 4.91 -24.95 -7.24
CA GLU A 128 5.28 -24.14 -8.40
C GLU A 128 4.64 -22.75 -8.32
N GLU A 129 3.35 -22.69 -7.98
CA GLU A 129 2.61 -21.44 -7.83
C GLU A 129 3.08 -20.64 -6.61
N MET A 130 3.47 -21.32 -5.52
CA MET A 130 4.07 -20.65 -4.38
C MET A 130 5.35 -19.90 -4.77
N GLN A 131 6.17 -20.43 -5.70
CA GLN A 131 7.36 -19.72 -6.21
C GLN A 131 7.03 -18.49 -7.06
N ARG A 132 5.78 -18.35 -7.51
CA ARG A 132 5.28 -17.22 -8.29
C ARG A 132 4.25 -16.37 -7.56
N VAL A 133 4.12 -16.55 -6.24
CA VAL A 133 3.08 -15.88 -5.44
C VAL A 133 3.21 -14.34 -5.44
N PHE A 134 4.45 -13.85 -5.51
CA PHE A 134 4.71 -12.42 -5.66
C PHE A 134 4.85 -12.08 -7.14
N PRO A 135 4.17 -11.02 -7.60
CA PRO A 135 4.16 -10.66 -9.01
C PRO A 135 5.51 -10.08 -9.46
N ASP A 136 5.88 -10.35 -10.69
CA ASP A 136 7.04 -9.72 -11.33
C ASP A 136 6.82 -8.22 -11.55
N PRO A 137 7.90 -7.42 -11.67
CA PRO A 137 7.83 -6.03 -12.06
C PRO A 137 7.08 -5.82 -13.37
N ILE A 138 6.39 -4.68 -13.49
CA ILE A 138 5.68 -4.27 -14.70
C ILE A 138 6.05 -2.83 -15.06
N THR A 139 5.82 -2.46 -16.32
CA THR A 139 6.01 -1.09 -16.77
C THR A 139 5.02 -0.17 -16.06
N CYS A 140 5.53 0.86 -15.40
CA CYS A 140 4.73 1.87 -14.73
C CYS A 140 4.36 2.99 -15.72
N PRO A 141 3.06 3.28 -15.93
CA PRO A 141 2.64 4.41 -16.76
C PRO A 141 3.06 5.76 -16.16
N SER A 142 3.09 6.81 -16.99
CA SER A 142 3.40 8.17 -16.55
C SER A 142 2.44 8.64 -15.45
N LEU A 143 2.96 9.44 -14.51
CA LEU A 143 2.16 10.07 -13.45
C LEU A 143 1.00 10.87 -14.01
N SER A 144 1.18 11.52 -15.16
CA SER A 144 0.11 12.28 -15.85
C SER A 144 -1.18 11.49 -16.05
N ARG A 145 -1.11 10.16 -16.20
CA ARG A 145 -2.29 9.29 -16.35
C ARG A 145 -3.11 9.14 -15.07
N PHE A 146 -2.58 9.54 -13.93
CA PHE A 146 -3.21 9.51 -12.61
C PHE A 146 -3.52 10.93 -12.06
N ILE A 147 -3.25 11.97 -12.85
CA ILE A 147 -3.53 13.37 -12.50
C ILE A 147 -4.81 13.86 -13.18
N ILE A 148 -5.70 14.50 -12.41
CA ILE A 148 -7.00 15.02 -12.87
C ILE A 148 -6.92 16.55 -12.92
N ASN A 149 -6.72 17.10 -14.12
CA ASN A 149 -6.49 18.55 -14.30
C ASN A 149 -7.76 19.41 -14.16
N ASN A 150 -8.95 18.83 -14.23
CA ASN A 150 -10.22 19.57 -14.23
C ASN A 150 -10.80 19.84 -12.83
N VAL A 151 -10.00 19.66 -11.78
CA VAL A 151 -10.43 19.94 -10.40
C VAL A 151 -9.80 21.25 -9.95
N GLN A 152 -10.60 22.30 -9.77
CA GLN A 152 -10.09 23.52 -9.15
C GLN A 152 -9.66 23.23 -7.72
N GLN A 153 -8.37 23.46 -7.43
CA GLN A 153 -7.84 23.42 -6.09
C GLN A 153 -7.05 24.70 -5.82
N LYS A 154 -7.72 25.70 -5.24
CA LYS A 154 -7.02 26.78 -4.54
C LYS A 154 -6.94 26.39 -3.07
N ARG A 155 -5.79 25.87 -2.67
CA ARG A 155 -5.44 25.67 -1.26
C ARG A 155 -4.24 26.53 -0.96
N ASP A 156 -4.24 27.13 0.22
CA ASP A 156 -3.15 28.01 0.65
C ASP A 156 -1.83 27.25 0.69
N VAL A 157 -0.77 27.95 0.28
CA VAL A 157 0.60 27.46 0.33
C VAL A 157 1.27 28.19 1.49
N THR A 158 1.66 27.43 2.51
CA THR A 158 2.36 27.98 3.68
C THR A 158 3.78 28.38 3.34
N ASP A 159 4.40 29.24 4.15
CA ASP A 159 5.82 29.64 3.96
C ASP A 159 6.78 28.45 3.92
N LEU A 160 6.53 27.44 4.76
CA LEU A 160 7.28 26.19 4.74
C LEU A 160 7.13 25.46 3.39
N ALA A 161 5.90 25.41 2.86
CA ALA A 161 5.65 24.79 1.56
C ALA A 161 6.30 25.56 0.42
N LEU A 162 6.26 26.90 0.43
CA LEU A 162 6.97 27.73 -0.55
C LEU A 162 8.46 27.41 -0.55
N LYS A 163 9.11 27.41 0.62
CA LYS A 163 10.53 27.05 0.77
C LYS A 163 10.83 25.65 0.24
N ASN A 164 9.96 24.68 0.51
CA ASN A 164 10.14 23.31 0.04
C ASN A 164 9.93 23.16 -1.48
N ILE A 165 9.00 23.92 -2.07
CA ILE A 165 8.75 23.96 -3.51
C ILE A 165 9.95 24.59 -4.24
N GLU A 166 10.50 25.68 -3.71
CA GLU A 166 11.71 26.32 -4.25
C GLU A 166 12.91 25.38 -4.19
N ALA A 167 13.13 24.72 -3.04
CA ALA A 167 14.18 23.72 -2.91
C ALA A 167 14.00 22.55 -3.89
N ALA A 168 12.75 22.12 -4.15
CA ALA A 168 12.44 21.09 -5.12
C ALA A 168 12.75 21.52 -6.56
N LYS A 169 12.46 22.77 -6.93
CA LYS A 169 12.81 23.34 -8.24
C LYS A 169 14.33 23.38 -8.43
N ALA A 170 15.06 23.93 -7.46
CA ALA A 170 16.52 23.99 -7.50
C ALA A 170 17.15 22.59 -7.57
N PHE A 171 16.60 21.62 -6.83
CA PHE A 171 17.03 20.22 -6.90
C PHE A 171 16.80 19.61 -8.28
N ALA A 172 15.63 19.86 -8.89
CA ALA A 172 15.30 19.35 -10.21
C ALA A 172 16.21 19.95 -11.30
N GLU A 173 16.49 21.25 -11.22
CA GLU A 173 17.42 21.95 -12.11
C GLU A 173 18.84 21.38 -11.99
N ALA A 174 19.36 21.24 -10.76
CA ALA A 174 20.67 20.64 -10.51
C ALA A 174 20.79 19.18 -11.00
N LYS A 175 19.66 18.46 -11.09
CA LYS A 175 19.59 17.10 -11.65
C LYS A 175 19.37 17.07 -13.16
N GLY A 176 19.16 18.22 -13.81
CA GLY A 176 18.84 18.30 -15.24
C GLY A 176 17.50 17.64 -15.59
N TRP A 177 16.54 17.66 -14.67
CA TRP A 177 15.23 17.05 -14.92
C TRP A 177 14.40 17.87 -15.90
N ASP A 178 13.72 17.18 -16.82
CA ASP A 178 12.77 17.81 -17.73
C ASP A 178 11.58 18.39 -16.95
N VAL A 179 11.51 19.72 -16.93
CA VAL A 179 10.48 20.49 -16.22
C VAL A 179 9.09 20.33 -16.81
N LYS A 180 8.95 19.77 -18.03
CA LYS A 180 7.64 19.42 -18.61
C LYS A 180 7.03 18.19 -17.96
N ARG A 181 7.85 17.32 -17.38
CA ARG A 181 7.40 16.16 -16.62
C ARG A 181 7.02 16.59 -15.21
N GLN A 182 6.15 15.81 -14.57
CA GLN A 182 5.63 16.15 -13.26
C GLN A 182 6.70 15.92 -12.19
N ILE A 183 7.13 17.00 -11.55
CA ILE A 183 7.95 16.96 -10.34
C ILE A 183 7.00 16.97 -9.13
N VAL A 184 7.22 16.06 -8.18
CA VAL A 184 6.40 15.93 -6.97
C VAL A 184 7.29 16.16 -5.76
N CYS A 185 6.84 17.00 -4.82
CA CYS A 185 7.54 17.20 -3.55
C CYS A 185 6.60 17.14 -2.35
N ASP A 186 7.12 16.73 -1.19
CA ASP A 186 6.41 16.95 0.07
C ASP A 186 6.60 18.39 0.55
N GLY A 187 5.66 19.26 0.17
CA GLY A 187 5.66 20.66 0.58
C GLY A 187 5.51 20.85 2.09
N GLY A 188 4.89 19.91 2.82
CA GLY A 188 4.68 20.05 4.26
C GLY A 188 5.72 19.32 5.10
N ALA A 189 6.81 18.80 4.52
CA ALA A 189 7.83 18.07 5.26
C ALA A 189 8.82 19.02 5.95
N THR A 190 9.33 18.60 7.11
CA THR A 190 10.53 19.22 7.68
C THR A 190 11.75 18.83 6.84
N GLU A 191 12.85 19.57 7.00
CA GLU A 191 14.09 19.37 6.23
C GLU A 191 14.57 17.92 6.19
N MET A 192 14.53 17.22 7.33
CA MET A 192 14.94 15.82 7.48
C MET A 192 14.10 14.84 6.64
N PHE A 193 12.83 15.16 6.38
CA PHE A 193 11.88 14.28 5.69
C PHE A 193 11.54 14.77 4.28
N ARG A 194 12.23 15.80 3.78
CA ARG A 194 11.99 16.30 2.41
C ARG A 194 12.23 15.20 1.39
N CYS A 195 11.31 15.10 0.45
CA CYS A 195 11.40 14.17 -0.65
C CYS A 195 10.93 14.86 -1.92
N VAL A 196 11.71 14.69 -3.00
CA VAL A 196 11.42 15.21 -4.34
C VAL A 196 11.61 14.07 -5.32
N MET A 197 10.62 13.84 -6.18
CA MET A 197 10.60 12.74 -7.13
C MET A 197 10.11 13.22 -8.50
N LEU A 198 10.67 12.65 -9.58
CA LEU A 198 10.24 12.88 -10.95
C LEU A 198 9.26 11.77 -11.37
N GLU A 199 8.09 12.14 -11.91
CA GLU A 199 7.05 11.22 -12.42
C GLU A 199 6.63 10.14 -11.41
N CYS A 200 6.71 10.44 -10.12
CA CYS A 200 6.39 9.51 -9.06
C CYS A 200 6.05 10.28 -7.79
N SER A 201 5.04 9.84 -7.06
CA SER A 201 4.74 10.35 -5.73
C SER A 201 5.53 9.56 -4.67
N PRO A 202 6.08 10.22 -3.63
CA PRO A 202 6.58 9.50 -2.46
C PRO A 202 5.44 8.81 -1.69
N CYS A 203 5.78 7.96 -0.72
CA CYS A 203 4.79 7.24 0.08
C CYS A 203 3.79 8.21 0.73
N LEU A 204 2.50 8.06 0.40
CA LEU A 204 1.40 8.83 0.97
C LEU A 204 1.12 8.25 2.35
N THR A 205 1.56 8.96 3.39
CA THR A 205 1.27 8.59 4.77
C THR A 205 -0.14 9.02 5.15
N LYS A 206 -0.70 8.44 6.21
CA LYS A 206 -1.97 8.89 6.80
C LYS A 206 -2.03 10.41 7.01
N SER A 207 -1.00 10.98 7.65
CA SER A 207 -0.93 12.43 7.93
C SER A 207 -0.84 13.28 6.66
N ARG A 208 -0.07 12.82 5.66
CA ARG A 208 0.06 13.56 4.41
C ARG A 208 -1.19 13.50 3.56
N ALA A 209 -1.79 12.31 3.43
CA ALA A 209 -2.99 12.11 2.63
C ALA A 209 -4.26 12.71 3.29
N SER A 210 -4.34 12.76 4.62
CA SER A 210 -5.39 13.48 5.35
C SER A 210 -5.25 15.01 5.34
N SER A 211 -4.15 15.54 4.80
CA SER A 211 -3.96 16.98 4.61
C SER A 211 -4.07 17.33 3.12
N ASN A 212 -2.95 17.68 2.49
CA ASN A 212 -2.92 18.15 1.10
C ASN A 212 -2.31 17.15 0.11
N GLY A 213 -1.89 15.97 0.58
CA GLY A 213 -1.03 15.12 -0.23
C GLY A 213 0.29 15.80 -0.54
N HIS A 214 0.90 15.42 -1.66
CA HIS A 214 2.13 16.06 -2.14
C HIS A 214 1.82 17.22 -3.09
N PHE A 215 2.79 18.10 -3.27
CA PHE A 215 2.69 19.23 -4.18
C PHE A 215 3.17 18.81 -5.58
N LEU A 216 2.38 19.13 -6.59
CA LEU A 216 2.66 18.93 -8.00
C LEU A 216 3.35 20.19 -8.53
N VAL A 217 4.69 20.24 -8.45
CA VAL A 217 5.50 21.43 -8.76
C VAL A 217 5.24 21.95 -10.18
N THR A 218 5.19 21.06 -11.17
CA THR A 218 4.96 21.44 -12.58
C THR A 218 3.57 22.03 -12.83
N LEU A 219 2.55 21.58 -12.10
CA LEU A 219 1.18 22.10 -12.17
C LEU A 219 0.92 23.23 -11.16
N ASN A 220 1.90 23.54 -10.32
CA ASN A 220 1.84 24.54 -9.27
C ASN A 220 0.60 24.42 -8.35
N ARG A 221 0.27 23.20 -7.93
CA ARG A 221 -0.85 22.94 -7.01
C ARG A 221 -0.62 21.71 -6.14
N TRP A 222 -1.44 21.56 -5.10
CA TRP A 222 -1.53 20.32 -4.33
C TRP A 222 -2.22 19.21 -5.13
N MET A 223 -2.04 17.97 -4.70
CA MET A 223 -2.86 16.84 -5.14
C MET A 223 -4.29 16.95 -4.61
N ASN A 224 -5.23 16.37 -5.35
CA ASN A 224 -6.60 16.16 -4.88
C ASN A 224 -6.84 14.75 -4.35
N ILE A 225 -7.99 14.55 -3.70
CA ILE A 225 -8.32 13.27 -3.05
C ILE A 225 -8.42 12.12 -4.07
N TRP A 226 -8.97 12.38 -5.26
CA TRP A 226 -9.06 11.41 -6.34
C TRP A 226 -7.69 11.03 -6.89
N GLU A 227 -6.76 11.98 -7.04
CA GLU A 227 -5.38 11.71 -7.48
C GLU A 227 -4.62 10.89 -6.43
N MET A 228 -4.80 11.21 -5.13
CA MET A 228 -4.23 10.40 -4.05
C MET A 228 -4.81 8.98 -4.02
N ALA A 229 -6.11 8.84 -4.29
CA ALA A 229 -6.79 7.55 -4.37
C ALA A 229 -6.35 6.75 -5.60
N ALA A 230 -6.21 7.41 -6.76
CA ALA A 230 -5.70 6.84 -8.00
C ALA A 230 -4.27 6.31 -7.81
N LEU A 231 -3.43 7.03 -7.04
CA LEU A 231 -2.10 6.58 -6.63
C LEU A 231 -2.08 5.39 -5.65
N GLN A 232 -3.25 4.96 -5.15
CA GLN A 232 -3.45 3.69 -4.44
C GLN A 232 -4.26 2.67 -5.27
N GLY A 233 -4.61 3.00 -6.51
CA GLY A 233 -5.33 2.15 -7.45
C GLY A 233 -6.86 2.21 -7.33
N TRP A 234 -7.42 3.20 -6.64
CA TRP A 234 -8.88 3.35 -6.46
C TRP A 234 -9.53 4.09 -7.64
N PRO A 235 -10.54 3.49 -8.30
CA PRO A 235 -11.37 4.16 -9.29
C PRO A 235 -12.07 5.40 -8.74
N LYS A 236 -12.25 6.41 -9.60
CA LYS A 236 -12.89 7.67 -9.25
C LYS A 236 -14.32 7.47 -8.75
N VAL A 237 -15.08 6.57 -9.38
CA VAL A 237 -16.48 6.30 -8.99
C VAL A 237 -16.59 5.80 -7.55
N LEU A 238 -15.70 4.89 -7.13
CA LEU A 238 -15.68 4.40 -5.75
C LEU A 238 -15.29 5.50 -4.77
N VAL A 239 -14.43 6.42 -5.20
CA VAL A 239 -14.06 7.58 -4.40
C VAL A 239 -15.25 8.52 -4.21
N ASP A 240 -16.01 8.77 -5.28
CA ASP A 240 -17.21 9.60 -5.24
C ASP A 240 -18.25 9.01 -4.28
N GLU A 241 -18.48 7.70 -4.31
CA GLU A 241 -19.40 7.00 -3.40
C GLU A 241 -19.01 7.17 -1.93
N VAL A 242 -17.73 6.96 -1.57
CA VAL A 242 -17.25 7.11 -0.20
C VAL A 242 -17.40 8.56 0.29
N LEU A 243 -17.15 9.53 -0.59
CA LEU A 243 -17.26 10.96 -0.25
C LEU A 243 -18.70 11.43 -0.01
N GLN A 244 -19.73 10.65 -0.38
CA GLN A 244 -21.12 10.94 -0.03
C GLN A 244 -21.38 10.76 1.47
N SER A 245 -20.65 9.86 2.12
CA SER A 245 -20.86 9.50 3.53
C SER A 245 -19.73 9.94 4.46
N PHE A 246 -18.53 10.22 3.92
CA PHE A 246 -17.35 10.54 4.73
C PHE A 246 -16.62 11.79 4.25
N PRO A 247 -16.09 12.63 5.17
CA PRO A 247 -15.29 13.79 4.78
C PRO A 247 -14.00 13.40 4.05
N ALA A 248 -13.57 14.23 3.09
CA ALA A 248 -12.34 14.03 2.33
C ALA A 248 -11.08 13.83 3.20
N ARG A 249 -11.02 14.49 4.37
CA ARG A 249 -9.92 14.32 5.34
C ARG A 249 -9.86 12.89 5.90
N GLN A 250 -11.00 12.31 6.25
CA GLN A 250 -11.08 10.93 6.74
C GLN A 250 -10.73 9.95 5.63
N MET A 251 -11.26 10.18 4.43
CA MET A 251 -10.89 9.40 3.25
C MET A 251 -9.39 9.43 2.98
N GLY A 252 -8.78 10.62 3.05
CA GLY A 252 -7.33 10.79 2.90
C GLY A 252 -6.54 9.99 3.93
N ALA A 253 -6.98 9.97 5.18
CA ALA A 253 -6.38 9.12 6.21
C ALA A 253 -6.44 7.62 5.83
N THR A 254 -7.60 7.15 5.36
CA THR A 254 -7.80 5.76 4.89
C THR A 254 -6.92 5.41 3.70
N ILE A 255 -6.78 6.30 2.71
CA ILE A 255 -5.87 6.14 1.56
C ILE A 255 -4.41 6.01 2.04
N GLY A 256 -4.02 6.81 3.02
CA GLY A 256 -2.66 6.81 3.57
C GLY A 256 -2.32 5.51 4.33
N ASP A 257 -3.27 4.97 5.08
CA ASP A 257 -3.13 3.70 5.81
C ASP A 257 -3.34 2.47 4.90
N GLY A 258 -4.12 2.60 3.83
CA GLY A 258 -4.51 1.52 2.94
C GLY A 258 -3.36 0.84 2.18
N MET A 259 -3.64 -0.38 1.71
CA MET A 259 -2.77 -1.11 0.80
C MET A 259 -3.05 -0.71 -0.65
N SER A 260 -2.02 -0.77 -1.50
CA SER A 260 -2.17 -0.46 -2.92
C SER A 260 -2.93 -1.58 -3.64
N LEU A 261 -4.05 -1.24 -4.29
CA LEU A 261 -4.90 -2.21 -4.98
C LEU A 261 -4.17 -2.91 -6.13
N GLY A 262 -3.30 -2.19 -6.86
CA GLY A 262 -2.48 -2.78 -7.93
C GLY A 262 -1.58 -3.92 -7.44
N ILE A 263 -1.00 -3.81 -6.24
CA ILE A 263 -0.24 -4.91 -5.63
C ILE A 263 -1.18 -6.02 -5.16
N LEU A 264 -2.24 -5.66 -4.43
CA LEU A 264 -3.14 -6.64 -3.84
C LEU A 264 -3.81 -7.52 -4.89
N GLN A 265 -4.35 -6.95 -5.96
CA GLN A 265 -5.00 -7.73 -7.01
C GLN A 265 -4.03 -8.71 -7.66
N ARG A 266 -2.82 -8.25 -7.99
CA ARG A 266 -1.80 -9.10 -8.62
C ARG A 266 -1.34 -10.22 -7.69
N MET A 267 -1.09 -9.91 -6.42
CA MET A 267 -0.60 -10.89 -5.44
C MET A 267 -1.70 -11.84 -4.95
N PHE A 268 -2.91 -11.35 -4.63
CA PHE A 268 -3.99 -12.17 -4.08
C PHE A 268 -4.45 -13.22 -5.07
N CYS A 269 -4.57 -12.88 -6.35
CA CYS A 269 -4.94 -13.87 -7.38
C CYS A 269 -3.91 -15.01 -7.46
N ARG A 270 -2.62 -14.69 -7.39
CA ARG A 270 -1.53 -15.68 -7.38
C ARG A 270 -1.52 -16.50 -6.08
N ALA A 271 -1.75 -15.86 -4.93
CA ALA A 271 -1.83 -16.53 -3.64
C ALA A 271 -3.03 -17.47 -3.54
N MET A 272 -4.20 -17.06 -4.04
CA MET A 272 -5.40 -17.89 -4.11
C MET A 272 -5.23 -19.07 -5.06
N LEU A 273 -4.53 -18.90 -6.18
CA LEU A 273 -4.19 -20.00 -7.07
C LEU A 273 -3.24 -20.99 -6.38
N ALA A 274 -2.19 -20.47 -5.76
CA ALA A 274 -1.20 -21.27 -5.03
C ALA A 274 -1.80 -22.02 -3.82
N SER A 275 -2.94 -21.56 -3.29
CA SER A 275 -3.69 -22.21 -2.21
C SER A 275 -4.89 -23.03 -2.69
N GLN A 276 -5.10 -23.14 -4.01
CA GLN A 276 -6.25 -23.84 -4.61
C GLN A 276 -7.61 -23.27 -4.16
N LEU A 277 -7.68 -21.99 -3.78
CA LEU A 277 -8.94 -21.28 -3.57
C LEU A 277 -9.59 -20.87 -4.91
N ILE A 278 -8.77 -20.76 -5.95
CA ILE A 278 -9.22 -20.63 -7.34
C ILE A 278 -8.48 -21.65 -8.20
N SER A 279 -9.12 -22.09 -9.29
CA SER A 279 -8.55 -23.09 -10.21
C SER A 279 -7.75 -22.48 -11.37
N LYS A 280 -7.88 -21.18 -11.62
CA LYS A 280 -7.24 -20.48 -12.74
C LYS A 280 -6.89 -19.05 -12.34
N LEU A 281 -5.71 -18.59 -12.77
CA LEU A 281 -5.32 -17.19 -12.60
C LEU A 281 -6.21 -16.29 -13.48
N PRO A 282 -6.93 -15.31 -12.91
CA PRO A 282 -7.61 -14.30 -13.70
C PRO A 282 -6.60 -13.43 -14.47
N HIS A 283 -7.11 -12.72 -15.48
CA HIS A 283 -6.27 -11.78 -16.24
C HIS A 283 -5.75 -10.65 -15.33
N ASP A 284 -4.46 -10.36 -15.45
CA ASP A 284 -3.77 -9.31 -14.69
C ASP A 284 -3.97 -7.96 -15.39
N ILE A 285 -5.07 -7.26 -15.06
CA ILE A 285 -5.43 -5.96 -15.66
C ILE A 285 -4.35 -4.88 -15.50
N TRP A 286 -3.49 -5.00 -14.48
CA TRP A 286 -2.43 -4.04 -14.20
C TRP A 286 -1.18 -4.30 -15.03
N ALA A 287 -0.91 -5.56 -15.40
CA ALA A 287 0.21 -5.91 -16.27
C ALA A 287 0.14 -5.21 -17.65
N ASP A 288 -1.08 -4.91 -18.12
CA ASP A 288 -1.31 -4.21 -19.39
C ASP A 288 -1.65 -2.72 -19.21
N SER A 289 -1.59 -2.18 -18.00
CA SER A 289 -1.96 -0.78 -17.69
C SER A 289 -1.27 0.26 -18.59
N ALA A 290 -0.03 0.02 -19.01
CA ALA A 290 0.71 0.88 -19.92
C ALA A 290 0.12 0.93 -21.35
N LYS A 291 -0.60 -0.11 -21.79
CA LYS A 291 -1.18 -0.24 -23.14
C LYS A 291 -2.62 0.27 -23.20
N VAL A 292 -3.35 0.21 -22.08
CA VAL A 292 -4.73 0.70 -22.00
C VAL A 292 -4.73 2.22 -22.21
N LYS A 293 -5.68 2.77 -22.98
CA LYS A 293 -5.84 4.22 -23.15
C LYS A 293 -6.74 4.82 -22.06
N GLY A 294 -6.53 6.09 -21.71
CA GLY A 294 -7.38 6.81 -20.76
C GLY A 294 -6.74 7.08 -19.41
N HIS A 295 -7.53 7.64 -18.50
CA HIS A 295 -7.11 7.97 -17.13
C HIS A 295 -7.08 6.70 -16.27
N LEU A 296 -6.07 6.57 -15.42
CA LEU A 296 -5.90 5.44 -14.52
C LEU A 296 -6.24 5.86 -13.10
N PRO A 297 -6.88 4.98 -12.30
CA PRO A 297 -7.12 3.56 -12.59
C PRO A 297 -8.38 3.23 -13.40
N ASP A 298 -9.34 4.14 -13.58
CA ASP A 298 -10.64 3.86 -14.21
C ASP A 298 -10.53 3.02 -15.50
N ALA A 299 -9.59 3.36 -16.38
CA ALA A 299 -9.40 2.67 -17.64
C ALA A 299 -9.04 1.17 -17.51
N VAL A 300 -8.27 0.74 -16.49
CA VAL A 300 -7.98 -0.71 -16.29
C VAL A 300 -9.17 -1.47 -15.70
N TYR A 301 -10.09 -0.75 -15.06
CA TYR A 301 -11.35 -1.31 -14.56
C TYR A 301 -12.48 -1.24 -15.58
N GLY A 302 -12.27 -0.57 -16.72
CA GLY A 302 -13.30 -0.38 -17.75
C GLY A 302 -14.41 0.59 -17.33
N LEU A 303 -14.07 1.58 -16.48
CA LEU A 303 -14.98 2.60 -15.95
C LEU A 303 -14.83 3.94 -16.69
#